data_AF-K0KKH3-F1
#
_entry.id   AF-K0KKH3-F1
#
_cell.length_a   1.000
_cell.length_b   1.000
_cell.length_c   1.000
_cell.angle_alpha   90.00
_cell.angle_beta   90.00
_cell.angle_gamma   90.00
#
_symmetry.space_group_name_H-M   'P 1'
#
loop_
_entity.id
_entity.type
_entity.pdbx_description
1 polymer ?
#
loop_
_entity_poly.entity_id
_entity_poly.type
_entity_poly.pdbx_seq_one_letter_code
_entity_poly.pdbx_strand_id
1 'polypeptide(L)'
;MSFIIAWYNKIESIIISILSSTEFSNHHLNNEISKKITVWAIIILVLILIYKLIFQIGVNFQLWELPGKEFFIDKPVHCAHVYVDGYVITNGEINNKIILSKPLNYHLEFTIEDFENNKDPELGCTLEFTRKKLYFLFKDSSIFQEKLSLKQQENYKINDVLVYHKNKLLKDDNKALCLLGVETGNRLKVYYNLI
;
A
#
# COMPACT_ATOMS: atom_id res chain seq x y z
N MET A 1 22.22 47.45 -9.85
CA MET A 1 23.55 47.08 -9.29
C MET A 1 23.66 47.44 -7.80
N SER A 2 23.32 48.66 -7.36
CA SER A 2 23.49 49.11 -5.97
C SER A 2 22.66 48.34 -4.92
N PHE A 3 21.44 47.95 -5.25
CA PHE A 3 20.53 47.27 -4.30
C PHE A 3 21.03 45.88 -3.86
N ILE A 4 21.51 45.07 -4.81
CA ILE A 4 22.01 43.71 -4.54
C ILE A 4 23.26 43.77 -3.67
N ILE A 5 24.17 44.71 -3.96
CA ILE A 5 25.40 44.91 -3.18
C ILE A 5 25.06 45.40 -1.77
N ALA A 6 24.12 46.34 -1.63
CA ALA A 6 23.66 46.82 -0.32
C ALA A 6 23.01 45.71 0.51
N TRP A 7 22.21 44.84 -0.13
CA TRP A 7 21.59 43.69 0.51
C TRP A 7 22.61 42.64 0.95
N TYR A 8 23.58 42.31 0.08
CA TYR A 8 24.69 41.42 0.42
C TYR A 8 25.50 41.97 1.60
N ASN A 9 25.90 43.24 1.59
CA ASN A 9 26.67 43.86 2.68
C ASN A 9 25.90 43.82 4.02
N LYS A 10 24.56 43.96 3.98
CA LYS A 10 23.70 43.84 5.16
C LYS A 10 23.65 42.41 5.70
N ILE A 11 23.59 41.41 4.82
CA ILE A 11 23.59 40.00 5.24
C ILE A 11 24.96 39.60 5.77
N GLU A 12 26.03 40.01 5.08
CA GLU A 12 27.40 39.79 5.51
C GLU A 12 27.62 40.33 6.93
N SER A 13 27.19 41.57 7.22
CA SER A 13 27.35 42.16 8.56
C SER A 13 26.57 41.41 9.65
N ILE A 14 25.36 40.93 9.35
CA ILE A 14 24.56 40.11 10.27
C ILE A 14 25.27 38.76 10.53
N ILE A 15 25.71 38.07 9.48
CA ILE A 15 26.37 36.77 9.60
C ILE A 15 27.67 36.91 10.40
N ILE A 16 28.49 37.92 10.10
CA ILE A 16 29.74 38.17 10.83
C ILE A 16 29.45 38.49 12.30
N SER A 17 28.44 39.31 12.60
CA SER A 17 28.07 39.64 13.98
C SER A 17 27.63 38.42 14.79
N ILE A 18 27.00 37.43 14.13
CA ILE A 18 26.58 36.19 14.78
C ILE A 18 27.80 35.28 14.97
N LEU A 19 28.65 35.13 13.94
CA LEU A 19 29.81 34.25 14.00
C LEU A 19 30.89 34.75 14.98
N SER A 20 31.10 36.06 15.06
CA SER A 20 32.14 36.64 15.93
C SER A 20 31.86 36.46 17.43
N SER A 21 30.62 36.09 17.77
CA SER A 21 30.24 35.73 19.14
C SER A 21 30.86 34.41 19.63
N THR A 22 31.48 33.64 18.74
CA THR A 22 32.11 32.35 19.06
C THR A 22 33.62 32.38 18.83
N GLU A 23 34.39 31.90 19.80
CA GLU A 23 35.87 31.89 19.72
C GLU A 23 36.38 31.06 18.53
N PHE A 24 35.70 29.96 18.21
CA PHE A 24 36.04 29.08 17.09
C PHE A 24 35.94 29.78 15.73
N SER A 25 34.89 30.57 15.51
CA SER A 25 34.70 31.26 14.22
C SER A 25 35.60 32.49 14.06
N ASN A 26 36.07 33.09 15.15
CA ASN A 26 36.96 34.25 15.08
C ASN A 26 38.28 33.96 14.35
N HIS A 27 38.82 32.73 14.48
CA HIS A 27 40.02 32.33 13.73
C HIS A 27 39.81 32.37 12.22
N HIS A 28 38.60 32.05 11.74
CA HIS A 28 38.25 32.06 10.32
C HIS A 28 37.89 33.46 9.79
N LEU A 29 37.63 34.42 10.69
CA LEU A 29 37.25 35.80 10.34
C LEU A 29 38.46 36.76 10.26
N ASN A 30 39.64 36.32 10.70
CA ASN A 30 40.86 37.15 10.71
C ASN A 30 41.41 37.48 9.32
N ASN A 31 41.11 36.66 8.30
CA ASN A 31 41.52 36.89 6.92
C ASN A 31 40.30 37.26 6.07
N GLU A 32 40.36 38.38 5.34
CA GLU A 32 39.29 38.88 4.47
C GLU A 32 38.84 37.87 3.41
N ILE A 33 39.74 37.01 2.92
CA ILE A 33 39.38 35.96 1.94
C ILE A 33 38.58 34.85 2.63
N SER A 34 39.06 34.38 3.79
CA SER A 34 38.41 33.32 4.58
C SER A 34 37.02 33.74 5.01
N LYS A 35 36.87 34.98 5.50
CA LYS A 35 35.59 35.61 5.87
C LYS A 35 34.56 35.54 4.74
N LYS A 36 34.94 35.94 3.52
CA LYS A 36 34.03 35.88 2.36
C LYS A 36 33.62 34.45 2.01
N ILE A 37 34.55 33.50 2.05
CA ILE A 37 34.24 32.08 1.79
C ILE A 37 33.26 31.54 2.83
N THR A 38 33.47 31.83 4.11
CA THR A 38 32.58 31.39 5.19
C THR A 38 31.18 31.98 5.06
N VAL A 39 31.06 33.26 4.72
CA VAL A 39 29.75 33.92 4.48
C VAL A 39 29.01 33.24 3.32
N TRP A 40 29.69 32.98 2.20
CA TRP A 40 29.10 32.27 1.07
C TRP A 40 28.67 30.85 1.42
N ALA A 41 29.49 30.10 2.16
CA ALA A 41 29.16 28.74 2.59
C ALA A 41 27.89 28.72 3.46
N ILE A 42 27.73 29.69 4.37
CA ILE A 42 26.54 29.81 5.22
C ILE A 42 25.32 30.17 4.38
N ILE A 43 25.44 31.12 3.44
CA ILE A 43 24.33 31.47 2.54
C ILE A 43 23.88 30.24 1.75
N ILE A 44 24.82 29.50 1.15
CA ILE A 44 24.50 28.27 0.40
C ILE A 44 23.84 27.23 1.30
N LEU A 45 24.37 27.01 2.51
CA LEU A 45 23.80 26.07 3.46
C LEU A 45 22.36 26.43 3.83
N VAL A 46 22.10 27.71 4.12
CA VAL A 46 20.75 28.21 4.42
C VAL A 46 19.82 28.01 3.23
N LEU A 47 20.26 28.27 2.00
CA LEU A 47 19.47 28.03 0.80
C LEU A 47 19.12 26.54 0.63
N ILE A 48 20.07 25.64 0.86
CA ILE A 48 19.84 24.18 0.81
C ILE A 48 18.81 23.77 1.87
N LEU A 49 18.92 24.30 3.10
CA LEU A 49 17.98 24.00 4.18
C LEU A 49 16.57 24.51 3.87
N ILE A 50 16.45 25.73 3.35
CA ILE A 50 15.15 26.30 2.93
C ILE A 50 14.53 25.44 1.83
N TYR A 51 15.31 25.08 0.80
CA TYR A 51 14.84 24.22 -0.28
C TYR A 51 14.33 22.87 0.26
N LYS A 52 15.11 22.21 1.14
CA LYS A 52 14.73 20.93 1.74
C LYS A 52 13.48 21.04 2.60
N LEU A 53 13.35 22.12 3.39
CA LEU A 53 12.18 22.36 4.23
C LEU A 53 10.92 22.55 3.37
N ILE A 54 10.99 23.41 2.36
CA ILE A 54 9.91 23.64 1.41
C ILE A 54 9.52 22.30 0.80
N PHE A 55 10.48 21.56 0.22
CA PHE A 55 10.27 20.26 -0.39
C PHE A 55 9.53 19.28 0.53
N GLN A 56 10.00 19.13 1.77
CA GLN A 56 9.39 18.24 2.77
C GLN A 56 7.95 18.65 3.10
N ILE A 57 7.70 19.95 3.23
CA ILE A 57 6.35 20.49 3.47
C ILE A 57 5.44 20.12 2.29
N GLY A 58 5.87 20.35 1.05
CA GLY A 58 5.03 20.04 -0.10
C GLY A 58 4.74 18.55 -0.28
N VAL A 59 5.70 17.66 0.04
CA VAL A 59 5.44 16.21 0.06
C VAL A 59 4.42 15.85 1.17
N ASN A 60 4.56 16.42 2.37
CA ASN A 60 3.66 16.14 3.48
C ASN A 60 2.21 16.60 3.20
N PHE A 61 2.05 17.73 2.49
CA PHE A 61 0.74 18.21 2.03
C PHE A 61 0.27 17.57 0.71
N GLN A 62 1.00 16.57 0.19
CA GLN A 62 0.68 15.88 -1.07
C GLN A 62 0.60 16.84 -2.28
N LEU A 63 1.31 17.97 -2.23
CA LEU A 63 1.44 18.91 -3.35
C LEU A 63 2.47 18.45 -4.38
N TRP A 64 3.46 17.65 -3.94
CA TRP A 64 4.51 17.09 -4.78
C TRP A 64 4.67 15.60 -4.54
N GLU A 65 5.05 14.89 -5.59
CA GLU A 65 5.45 13.49 -5.49
C GLU A 65 6.96 13.37 -5.23
N LEU A 66 7.34 12.31 -4.53
CA LEU A 66 8.74 11.98 -4.30
C LEU A 66 9.41 11.67 -5.65
N PRO A 67 10.43 12.43 -6.07
CA PRO A 67 11.17 12.13 -7.28
C PRO A 67 11.80 10.75 -7.11
N GLY A 68 11.54 9.84 -8.05
CA GLY A 68 11.98 8.45 -7.98
C GLY A 68 10.90 7.43 -7.62
N LYS A 69 9.71 7.84 -7.18
CA LYS A 69 8.60 6.91 -6.88
C LYS A 69 8.22 6.00 -8.05
N GLU A 70 8.41 6.47 -9.28
CA GLU A 70 8.17 5.69 -10.51
C GLU A 70 9.21 4.56 -10.72
N PHE A 71 10.41 4.70 -10.14
CA PHE A 71 11.51 3.72 -10.27
C PHE A 71 11.59 2.77 -9.08
N PHE A 72 11.09 3.18 -7.91
CA PHE A 72 11.00 2.36 -6.70
C PHE A 72 9.57 1.86 -6.53
N ILE A 73 9.13 1.00 -7.45
CA ILE A 73 7.91 0.22 -7.26
C ILE A 73 8.24 -0.84 -6.21
N ASP A 74 7.70 -0.68 -5.01
CA ASP A 74 7.76 -1.73 -4.00
C ASP A 74 7.22 -3.01 -4.62
N LYS A 75 8.05 -4.05 -4.66
CA LYS A 75 7.62 -5.35 -5.18
C LYS A 75 6.39 -5.79 -4.36
N PRO A 76 5.25 -6.09 -5.01
CA PRO A 76 4.07 -6.52 -4.29
C PRO A 76 4.39 -7.80 -3.52
N VAL A 77 4.17 -7.76 -2.20
CA VAL A 77 4.39 -8.92 -1.34
C VAL A 77 3.23 -9.89 -1.53
N HIS A 78 3.53 -11.16 -1.76
CA HIS A 78 2.50 -12.18 -1.91
C HIS A 78 1.67 -12.32 -0.62
N CYS A 79 0.41 -12.69 -0.80
CA CYS A 79 -0.51 -12.92 0.31
C CYS A 79 -0.29 -14.33 0.87
N ALA A 80 0.11 -14.44 2.15
CA ALA A 80 0.38 -15.72 2.80
C ALA A 80 -0.86 -16.37 3.43
N HIS A 81 -1.78 -15.56 3.97
CA HIS A 81 -3.04 -16.05 4.51
C HIS A 81 -4.14 -14.98 4.51
N VAL A 82 -5.41 -15.41 4.50
CA VAL A 82 -6.59 -14.54 4.59
C VAL A 82 -7.65 -15.13 5.50
N TYR A 83 -8.43 -14.27 6.12
CA TYR A 83 -9.67 -14.65 6.81
C TYR A 83 -10.84 -14.53 5.86
N VAL A 84 -11.80 -15.43 5.95
CA VAL A 84 -12.98 -15.43 5.07
C VAL A 84 -14.24 -15.48 5.90
N ASP A 85 -15.14 -14.53 5.63
CA ASP A 85 -16.53 -14.56 6.10
C ASP A 85 -17.41 -15.02 4.94
N GLY A 86 -17.80 -16.29 4.95
CA GLY A 86 -18.61 -16.93 3.92
C GLY A 86 -20.11 -16.85 4.21
N TYR A 87 -20.86 -16.24 3.31
CA TYR A 87 -22.31 -16.13 3.36
C TYR A 87 -22.93 -16.97 2.25
N VAL A 88 -24.05 -17.62 2.52
CA VAL A 88 -24.77 -18.40 1.51
C VAL A 88 -25.99 -17.61 1.06
N ILE A 89 -26.12 -17.40 -0.25
CA ILE A 89 -27.21 -16.62 -0.88
C ILE A 89 -27.89 -17.44 -1.98
N THR A 90 -29.15 -17.15 -2.26
CA THR A 90 -29.88 -17.72 -3.41
C THR A 90 -30.14 -16.66 -4.47
N ASN A 91 -29.99 -17.01 -5.75
CA ASN A 91 -30.35 -16.18 -6.90
C ASN A 91 -29.67 -14.80 -6.96
N GLY A 92 -28.45 -14.67 -6.44
CA GLY A 92 -27.63 -13.45 -6.57
C GLY A 92 -28.13 -12.22 -5.78
N GLU A 93 -29.24 -12.32 -5.04
CA GLU A 93 -29.76 -11.21 -4.24
C GLU A 93 -29.08 -11.14 -2.87
N ILE A 94 -28.06 -10.29 -2.76
CA ILE A 94 -27.34 -10.03 -1.49
C ILE A 94 -28.28 -9.49 -0.40
N ASN A 95 -29.35 -8.80 -0.80
CA ASN A 95 -30.22 -8.05 0.12
C ASN A 95 -31.34 -8.87 0.77
N ASN A 96 -31.64 -10.11 0.34
CA ASN A 96 -32.90 -10.72 0.78
C ASN A 96 -32.93 -12.23 1.08
N LYS A 97 -31.81 -12.94 1.19
CA LYS A 97 -31.83 -14.33 1.68
C LYS A 97 -30.45 -14.83 2.13
N ILE A 98 -29.91 -14.24 3.20
CA ILE A 98 -28.80 -14.89 3.90
C ILE A 98 -29.39 -16.14 4.59
N ILE A 99 -29.02 -17.33 4.09
CA ILE A 99 -29.60 -18.60 4.55
C ILE A 99 -29.12 -18.95 5.97
N LEU A 100 -27.93 -18.50 6.33
CA LEU A 100 -27.29 -18.78 7.60
C LEU A 100 -27.30 -17.54 8.51
N SER A 101 -27.73 -17.72 9.76
CA SER A 101 -27.68 -16.65 10.77
C SER A 101 -26.26 -16.24 11.17
N LYS A 102 -25.27 -17.11 10.93
CA LYS A 102 -23.84 -16.84 11.15
C LYS A 102 -23.04 -17.18 9.89
N PRO A 103 -22.02 -16.36 9.53
CA PRO A 103 -21.14 -16.68 8.41
C PRO A 103 -20.27 -17.90 8.71
N LEU A 104 -19.90 -18.61 7.64
CA LEU A 104 -18.87 -19.63 7.65
C LEU A 104 -17.51 -18.96 7.70
N ASN A 105 -16.82 -19.09 8.82
CA ASN A 105 -15.51 -18.47 9.00
C ASN A 105 -14.40 -19.45 8.61
N TYR A 106 -13.56 -19.06 7.67
CA TYR A 106 -12.36 -19.81 7.31
C TYR A 106 -11.10 -18.99 7.55
N HIS A 107 -10.01 -19.69 7.87
CA HIS A 107 -8.65 -19.17 7.79
C HIS A 107 -7.96 -19.92 6.66
N LEU A 108 -7.65 -19.22 5.57
CA LEU A 108 -6.97 -19.79 4.42
C LEU A 108 -5.49 -19.44 4.50
N GLU A 109 -4.65 -20.47 4.56
CA GLU A 109 -3.21 -20.34 4.43
C GLU A 109 -2.79 -20.81 3.02
N PHE A 110 -1.80 -20.13 2.46
CA PHE A 110 -1.23 -20.42 1.15
C PHE A 110 0.22 -20.86 1.34
N THR A 111 0.54 -22.08 0.90
CA THR A 111 1.90 -22.61 0.95
C THR A 111 2.57 -22.44 -0.42
N ILE A 112 3.89 -22.64 -0.49
CA ILE A 112 4.66 -22.43 -1.73
C ILE A 112 4.15 -23.36 -2.83
N GLU A 113 3.77 -24.58 -2.48
CA GLU A 113 3.21 -25.59 -3.40
C GLU A 113 1.92 -25.12 -4.07
N ASP A 114 1.15 -24.22 -3.42
CA ASP A 114 -0.10 -23.67 -3.96
C ASP A 114 0.15 -22.70 -5.15
N PHE A 115 1.36 -22.18 -5.33
CA PHE A 115 1.67 -21.18 -6.36
C PHE A 115 3.02 -21.33 -7.08
N GLU A 116 3.81 -22.35 -6.76
CA GLU A 116 5.10 -22.61 -7.43
C GLU A 116 4.97 -22.80 -8.94
N ASN A 117 3.82 -23.33 -9.40
CA ASN A 117 3.52 -23.60 -10.81
C ASN A 117 2.80 -22.44 -11.52
N ASN A 118 2.55 -21.32 -10.82
CA ASN A 118 1.94 -20.15 -11.43
C ASN A 118 2.92 -19.47 -12.40
N LYS A 119 2.38 -18.67 -13.32
CA LYS A 119 3.21 -17.90 -14.27
C LYS A 119 4.21 -16.98 -13.55
N ASP A 120 3.79 -16.40 -12.43
CA ASP A 120 4.57 -15.47 -11.62
C ASP A 120 4.54 -15.89 -10.13
N PRO A 121 5.33 -16.91 -9.71
CA PRO A 121 5.27 -17.46 -8.36
C PRO A 121 5.60 -16.44 -7.25
N GLU A 122 6.42 -15.42 -7.56
CA GLU A 122 6.76 -14.34 -6.62
C GLU A 122 5.52 -13.57 -6.13
N LEU A 123 4.43 -13.57 -6.91
CA LEU A 123 3.19 -12.87 -6.60
C LEU A 123 2.21 -13.71 -5.76
N GLY A 124 2.48 -15.01 -5.59
CA GLY A 124 1.66 -15.93 -4.80
C GLY A 124 0.44 -16.48 -5.52
N CYS A 125 -0.61 -16.80 -4.75
CA CYS A 125 -1.83 -17.41 -5.27
C CYS A 125 -2.69 -16.44 -6.09
N THR A 126 -3.33 -16.99 -7.12
CA THR A 126 -4.32 -16.30 -7.93
C THR A 126 -5.70 -16.28 -7.29
N LEU A 127 -6.56 -15.39 -7.78
CA LEU A 127 -7.97 -15.38 -7.42
C LEU A 127 -8.68 -16.67 -7.86
N GLU A 128 -8.31 -17.25 -9.01
CA GLU A 128 -8.82 -18.55 -9.47
C GLU A 128 -8.55 -19.65 -8.43
N PHE A 129 -7.29 -19.78 -7.98
CA PHE A 129 -6.91 -20.76 -6.98
C PHE A 129 -7.71 -20.57 -5.68
N THR A 130 -7.83 -19.32 -5.25
CA THR A 130 -8.58 -18.96 -4.03
C THR A 130 -10.06 -19.33 -4.14
N ARG A 131 -10.72 -19.05 -5.28
CA ARG A 131 -12.11 -19.45 -5.51
C ARG A 131 -12.26 -20.96 -5.52
N LYS A 132 -11.34 -21.68 -6.16
CA LYS A 132 -11.35 -23.15 -6.21
C LYS A 132 -11.22 -23.76 -4.81
N LYS A 133 -10.29 -23.25 -3.99
CA LYS A 133 -10.10 -23.68 -2.59
C LYS A 133 -11.39 -23.43 -1.78
N LEU A 134 -11.98 -22.24 -1.91
CA LEU A 134 -13.26 -21.88 -1.26
C LEU A 134 -14.46 -22.72 -1.74
N TYR A 135 -14.50 -23.04 -3.02
CA TYR A 135 -15.53 -23.89 -3.61
C TYR A 135 -15.52 -25.27 -2.96
N PHE A 136 -14.36 -25.93 -2.89
CA PHE A 136 -14.23 -27.24 -2.26
C PHE A 136 -14.51 -27.19 -0.76
N LEU A 137 -13.96 -26.20 -0.04
CA LEU A 137 -14.24 -26.04 1.39
C LEU A 137 -15.74 -25.89 1.68
N PHE A 138 -16.47 -25.16 0.84
CA PHE A 138 -17.92 -25.05 1.01
C PHE A 138 -18.63 -26.35 0.64
N LYS A 139 -18.25 -27.01 -0.47
CA LYS A 139 -18.84 -28.27 -0.91
C LYS A 139 -18.69 -29.41 0.09
N ASP A 140 -17.56 -29.42 0.80
CA ASP A 140 -17.23 -30.42 1.81
C ASP A 140 -17.85 -30.08 3.19
N SER A 141 -18.46 -28.89 3.33
CA SER A 141 -19.11 -28.51 4.58
C SER A 141 -20.42 -29.26 4.79
N SER A 142 -20.75 -29.56 6.05
CA SER A 142 -22.03 -30.18 6.42
C SER A 142 -23.23 -29.35 5.98
N ILE A 143 -23.11 -28.02 5.96
CA ILE A 143 -24.17 -27.13 5.46
C ILE A 143 -24.49 -27.42 4.00
N PHE A 144 -23.48 -27.67 3.17
CA PHE A 144 -23.69 -27.97 1.76
C PHE A 144 -24.40 -29.32 1.58
N GLN A 145 -23.99 -30.33 2.35
CA GLN A 145 -24.55 -31.68 2.22
C GLN A 145 -25.96 -31.81 2.83
N GLU A 146 -26.20 -31.18 3.98
CA GLU A 146 -27.41 -31.40 4.78
C GLU A 146 -28.52 -30.37 4.50
N LYS A 147 -28.17 -29.12 4.15
CA LYS A 147 -29.15 -28.03 4.04
C LYS A 147 -29.53 -27.65 2.61
N LEU A 148 -28.79 -28.11 1.60
CA LEU A 148 -29.07 -27.81 0.21
C LEU A 148 -29.89 -28.92 -0.45
N SER A 149 -30.83 -28.52 -1.31
CA SER A 149 -31.53 -29.47 -2.16
C SER A 149 -30.57 -30.12 -3.18
N LEU A 150 -30.85 -31.36 -3.59
CA LEU A 150 -30.04 -32.09 -4.58
C LEU A 150 -29.79 -31.26 -5.86
N LYS A 151 -30.83 -30.55 -6.33
CA LYS A 151 -30.73 -29.67 -7.51
C LYS A 151 -29.73 -28.52 -7.31
N GLN A 152 -29.71 -27.90 -6.13
CA GLN A 152 -28.74 -26.85 -5.82
C GLN A 152 -27.31 -27.40 -5.70
N GLN A 153 -27.16 -28.61 -5.17
CA GLN A 153 -25.85 -29.26 -5.06
C GLN A 153 -25.27 -29.59 -6.44
N GLU A 154 -26.10 -30.08 -7.37
CA GLU A 154 -25.68 -30.41 -8.75
C GLU A 154 -25.35 -29.16 -9.58
N ASN A 155 -26.08 -28.07 -9.38
CA ASN A 155 -25.89 -26.85 -10.16
C ASN A 155 -24.74 -25.96 -9.69
N TYR A 156 -24.22 -26.18 -8.48
CA TYR A 156 -23.23 -25.30 -7.86
C TYR A 156 -21.83 -25.43 -8.49
N LYS A 157 -21.32 -24.33 -9.02
CA LYS A 157 -20.05 -24.23 -9.76
C LYS A 157 -19.06 -23.30 -9.07
N ILE A 158 -17.79 -23.37 -9.48
CA ILE A 158 -16.72 -22.50 -8.96
C ILE A 158 -17.04 -21.02 -9.18
N ASN A 159 -17.65 -20.68 -10.33
CA ASN A 159 -18.02 -19.29 -10.66
C ASN A 159 -19.11 -18.71 -9.75
N ASP A 160 -19.81 -19.55 -9.00
CA ASP A 160 -20.82 -19.12 -8.05
C ASP A 160 -20.21 -18.65 -6.71
N VAL A 161 -18.88 -18.79 -6.54
CA VAL A 161 -18.12 -18.23 -5.43
C VAL A 161 -17.78 -16.77 -5.74
N LEU A 162 -18.50 -15.83 -5.12
CA LEU A 162 -18.28 -14.40 -5.29
C LEU A 162 -17.37 -13.86 -4.18
N VAL A 163 -16.16 -13.44 -4.53
CA VAL A 163 -15.18 -12.93 -3.56
C VAL A 163 -15.16 -11.40 -3.57
N TYR A 164 -15.35 -10.79 -2.40
CA TYR A 164 -15.28 -9.35 -2.19
C TYR A 164 -14.13 -8.99 -1.25
N HIS A 165 -13.43 -7.90 -1.59
CA HIS A 165 -12.46 -7.25 -0.73
C HIS A 165 -12.80 -5.76 -0.65
N LYS A 166 -12.84 -5.19 0.57
CA LYS A 166 -13.21 -3.77 0.79
C LYS A 166 -14.49 -3.36 0.03
N ASN A 167 -15.53 -4.20 0.09
CA ASN A 167 -16.82 -4.04 -0.61
C ASN A 167 -16.77 -4.02 -2.16
N LYS A 168 -15.63 -4.38 -2.77
CA LYS A 168 -15.48 -4.51 -4.22
C LYS A 168 -15.40 -5.97 -4.61
N LEU A 169 -16.18 -6.36 -5.63
CA LEU A 169 -16.11 -7.70 -6.22
C LEU A 169 -14.79 -7.86 -6.98
N LEU A 170 -14.06 -8.93 -6.66
CA LEU A 170 -12.86 -9.33 -7.39
C LEU A 170 -13.30 -10.15 -8.62
N LYS A 171 -12.80 -9.79 -9.80
CA LYS A 171 -13.27 -10.35 -11.09
C LYS A 171 -12.17 -11.00 -11.93
N ASP A 172 -10.91 -10.67 -11.69
CA ASP A 172 -9.80 -11.09 -12.54
C ASP A 172 -9.14 -12.32 -11.94
N ASP A 173 -9.59 -13.50 -12.39
CA ASP A 173 -9.20 -14.79 -11.82
C ASP A 173 -7.72 -15.13 -12.08
N ASN A 174 -7.14 -14.58 -13.16
CA ASN A 174 -5.73 -14.78 -13.53
C ASN A 174 -4.76 -13.95 -12.69
N LYS A 175 -5.24 -12.92 -11.98
CA LYS A 175 -4.39 -12.05 -11.16
C LYS A 175 -4.11 -12.67 -9.80
N ALA A 176 -2.88 -12.47 -9.34
CA ALA A 176 -2.48 -12.71 -7.96
C ALA A 176 -3.28 -11.83 -6.98
N LEU A 177 -3.55 -12.36 -5.79
CA LEU A 177 -4.29 -11.65 -4.74
C LEU A 177 -3.64 -10.30 -4.37
N CYS A 178 -2.31 -10.24 -4.30
CA CYS A 178 -1.59 -9.00 -3.97
C CYS A 178 -1.84 -7.89 -5.00
N LEU A 179 -1.94 -8.22 -6.29
CA LEU A 179 -2.27 -7.27 -7.36
C LEU A 179 -3.73 -6.80 -7.32
N LEU A 180 -4.59 -7.53 -6.60
CA LEU A 180 -5.98 -7.17 -6.35
C LEU A 180 -6.14 -6.36 -5.06
N GLY A 181 -5.03 -5.98 -4.42
CA GLY A 181 -5.00 -5.21 -3.17
C GLY A 181 -5.33 -6.03 -1.92
N VAL A 182 -5.27 -7.36 -2.02
CA VAL A 182 -5.44 -8.28 -0.88
C VAL A 182 -4.07 -8.59 -0.29
N GLU A 183 -3.91 -8.24 0.98
CA GLU A 183 -2.68 -8.45 1.74
C GLU A 183 -2.84 -9.57 2.78
N THR A 184 -1.72 -10.08 3.30
CA THR A 184 -1.70 -11.07 4.37
C THR A 184 -2.51 -10.58 5.59
N GLY A 185 -3.36 -11.46 6.13
CA GLY A 185 -4.22 -11.16 7.28
C GLY A 185 -5.48 -10.36 6.94
N ASN A 186 -5.70 -9.99 5.69
CA ASN A 186 -6.94 -9.34 5.27
C ASN A 186 -8.14 -10.28 5.43
N ARG A 187 -9.32 -9.67 5.59
CA ARG A 187 -10.59 -10.38 5.66
C ARG A 187 -11.37 -10.20 4.36
N LEU A 188 -11.74 -11.32 3.74
CA LEU A 188 -12.52 -11.39 2.51
C LEU A 188 -13.97 -11.71 2.85
N LYS A 189 -14.89 -11.04 2.17
CA LYS A 189 -16.32 -11.35 2.25
C LYS A 189 -16.67 -12.23 1.05
N VAL A 190 -17.13 -13.44 1.30
CA VAL A 190 -17.42 -14.41 0.24
C VAL A 190 -18.91 -14.71 0.24
N TYR A 191 -19.51 -14.73 -0.94
CA TYR A 191 -20.88 -15.18 -1.12
C TYR A 191 -20.90 -16.44 -1.99
N TYR A 192 -21.45 -17.51 -1.44
CA TYR A 192 -21.74 -18.75 -2.15
C TYR A 192 -23.12 -18.63 -2.75
N ASN A 193 -23.20 -18.40 -4.07
CA ASN A 193 -24.44 -18.21 -4.78
C ASN A 193 -25.05 -19.56 -5.18
N LEU A 194 -26.30 -19.80 -4.81
CA LEU A 194 -27.02 -21.02 -5.15
C LEU A 194 -28.08 -20.66 -6.19
N ILE A 195 -28.05 -21.38 -7.32
CA ILE A 195 -28.94 -21.21 -8.48
C ILE A 195 -29.88 -22.41 -8.60
#